data_AF-A0A7Y2JFW0-F1
#
_entry.id   AF-A0A7Y2JFW0-F1
#
_cell.length_a   1.000
_cell.length_b   1.000
_cell.length_c   1.000
_cell.angle_alpha   90.00
_cell.angle_beta   90.00
_cell.angle_gamma   90.00
#
_symmetry.space_group_name_H-M   'P 1'
#
loop_
_entity.id
_entity.type
_entity.pdbx_description
1 polymer ?
#
loop_
_entity_poly.entity_id
_entity_poly.type
_entity_poly.pdbx_seq_one_letter_code
_entity_poly.pdbx_strand_id
1 'polypeptide(L)'
;MEKTVTQAIEYRRSTRVYKDEPIDVQKVKQCLENATLAPTSSNLQLWEFYHITSKEKRSELANACFNQNAAKTAQQLVVVVARKDLWRQRSKANLKFLNKVYSKPNLTERELKRKKMATNYYSKL
;
A
#
# COMPACT_ATOMS: atom_id res chain seq x y z
N MET A 1 18.09 18.80 -8.05
CA MET A 1 17.40 19.42 -6.89
C MET A 1 16.14 18.60 -6.61
N GLU A 2 15.96 18.14 -5.37
CA GLU A 2 14.74 17.44 -4.97
C GLU A 2 13.54 18.40 -5.01
N LYS A 3 12.36 17.88 -5.40
CA LYS A 3 11.11 18.65 -5.36
C LYS A 3 10.52 18.56 -3.97
N THR A 4 9.94 19.65 -3.47
CA THR A 4 9.01 19.60 -2.33
C THR A 4 7.80 18.72 -2.67
N VAL A 5 7.05 18.28 -1.66
CA VAL A 5 5.81 17.51 -1.86
C VAL A 5 4.83 18.25 -2.77
N THR A 6 4.60 19.54 -2.53
CA THR A 6 3.70 20.38 -3.36
C THR A 6 4.15 20.41 -4.82
N GLN A 7 5.43 20.69 -5.07
CA GLN A 7 5.99 20.73 -6.43
C GLN A 7 5.90 19.37 -7.14
N ALA A 8 6.11 18.27 -6.41
CA ALA A 8 5.98 16.93 -6.98
C ALA A 8 4.52 16.60 -7.38
N ILE A 9 3.55 17.03 -6.57
CA ILE A 9 2.11 16.87 -6.85
C ILE A 9 1.68 17.68 -8.07
N GLU A 10 2.16 18.92 -8.20
CA GLU A 10 1.87 19.79 -9.35
C GLU A 10 2.54 19.30 -10.63
N TYR A 11 3.77 18.80 -10.52
CA TYR A 11 4.55 18.34 -11.67
C TYR A 11 4.02 17.02 -12.27
N ARG A 12 3.43 16.13 -11.46
CA ARG A 12 3.02 14.81 -11.95
C ARG A 12 1.90 14.89 -12.98
N ARG A 13 1.99 14.05 -14.01
CA ARG A 13 0.93 13.87 -15.01
C ARG A 13 0.79 12.42 -15.42
N SER A 14 -0.33 12.08 -16.05
CA SER A 14 -0.51 10.79 -16.71
C SER A 14 0.45 10.67 -17.91
N THR A 15 1.51 9.88 -17.76
CA THR A 15 2.40 9.51 -18.88
C THR A 15 1.88 8.24 -19.55
N ARG A 16 1.78 8.25 -20.88
CA ARG A 16 1.16 7.15 -21.66
C ARG A 16 2.08 6.52 -22.70
N VAL A 17 3.29 7.03 -22.84
CA VAL A 17 4.35 6.49 -23.70
C VAL A 17 5.66 6.67 -22.95
N TYR A 18 6.44 5.59 -22.83
CA TYR A 18 7.72 5.60 -22.14
C TYR A 18 8.84 5.29 -23.13
N LYS A 19 10.05 5.74 -22.80
CA LYS A 19 11.25 5.37 -23.56
C LYS A 19 11.60 3.90 -23.32
N ASP A 20 12.31 3.32 -24.28
CA ASP A 20 12.90 1.99 -24.12
C ASP A 20 14.23 2.05 -23.33
N GLU A 21 14.17 2.62 -22.13
CA GLU A 21 15.31 2.82 -21.24
C GLU A 21 15.00 2.17 -19.88
N PRO A 22 15.79 1.18 -19.41
CA PRO A 22 15.51 0.51 -18.15
C PRO A 22 15.57 1.51 -16.98
N ILE A 23 14.65 1.35 -16.03
CA ILE A 23 14.65 2.11 -14.78
C ILE A 23 15.13 1.23 -13.64
N ASP A 24 15.71 1.84 -12.62
CA ASP A 24 16.19 1.13 -11.43
C ASP A 24 15.02 0.50 -10.66
N VAL A 25 15.06 -0.84 -10.53
CA VAL A 25 14.08 -1.65 -9.80
C VAL A 25 14.02 -1.26 -8.32
N GLN A 26 15.16 -0.96 -7.69
CA GLN A 26 15.20 -0.61 -6.27
C GLN A 26 14.53 0.73 -6.01
N LYS A 27 14.67 1.68 -6.93
CA LYS A 27 13.98 2.97 -6.85
C LYS A 27 12.46 2.81 -6.88
N VAL A 28 11.93 1.93 -7.74
CA VAL A 28 10.49 1.65 -7.78
C VAL A 28 10.04 0.92 -6.53
N LYS A 29 10.82 -0.05 -6.04
CA LYS A 29 10.55 -0.73 -4.77
C LYS A 29 10.49 0.23 -3.59
N GLN A 30 11.44 1.17 -3.48
CA GLN A 30 11.43 2.20 -2.45
C GLN A 30 10.19 3.10 -2.53
N CYS A 31 9.73 3.43 -3.74
CA CYS A 31 8.47 4.17 -3.93
C CYS A 31 7.27 3.38 -3.40
N LEU A 32 7.23 2.06 -3.61
CA LEU A 32 6.17 1.20 -3.09
C LEU A 32 6.23 1.07 -1.56
N GLU A 33 7.42 0.95 -0.98
CA GLU A 33 7.60 0.98 0.48
C GLU A 33 7.04 2.28 1.08
N ASN A 34 7.36 3.43 0.48
CA ASN A 34 6.78 4.71 0.88
C ASN A 34 5.25 4.73 0.71
N ALA A 35 4.71 4.13 -0.37
CA ALA A 35 3.27 4.02 -0.57
C ALA A 35 2.59 3.18 0.53
N THR A 36 3.27 2.18 1.10
CA THR A 36 2.72 1.37 2.21
C THR A 36 2.53 2.15 3.51
N LEU A 37 3.15 3.33 3.65
CA LEU A 37 2.98 4.21 4.81
C LEU A 37 1.66 5.00 4.78
N ALA A 38 0.90 4.92 3.68
CA ALA A 38 -0.39 5.57 3.57
C ALA A 38 -1.36 5.10 4.68
N PRO A 39 -2.09 6.02 5.34
CA PRO A 39 -3.05 5.66 6.37
C PRO A 39 -4.24 4.94 5.74
N THR A 40 -4.82 3.97 6.46
CA THR A 40 -6.05 3.31 6.00
C THR A 40 -7.04 2.99 7.07
N SER A 41 -8.28 2.77 6.62
CA SER A 41 -9.40 2.43 7.47
C SER A 41 -9.05 1.26 8.38
N SER A 42 -9.24 1.48 9.68
CA SER A 42 -8.97 0.49 10.74
C SER A 42 -7.54 -0.07 10.73
N ASN A 43 -6.59 0.61 10.07
CA ASN A 43 -5.23 0.13 9.82
C ASN A 43 -5.18 -1.35 9.36
N LEU A 44 -6.12 -1.77 8.51
CA LEU A 44 -6.20 -3.15 8.03
C LEU A 44 -5.23 -3.41 6.87
N GLN A 45 -4.65 -2.37 6.30
CA GLN A 45 -3.59 -2.45 5.30
C GLN A 45 -3.93 -3.22 4.00
N LEU A 46 -5.20 -3.30 3.59
CA LEU A 46 -5.75 -4.26 2.62
C LEU A 46 -5.32 -4.06 1.14
N TRP A 47 -4.16 -3.49 0.90
CA TRP A 47 -3.49 -3.45 -0.41
C TRP A 47 -2.44 -4.54 -0.51
N GLU A 48 -2.15 -4.90 -1.75
CA GLU A 48 -0.96 -5.63 -2.14
C GLU A 48 -0.46 -5.07 -3.48
N PHE A 49 0.86 -5.01 -3.64
CA PHE A 49 1.50 -4.46 -4.82
C PHE A 49 2.36 -5.52 -5.47
N TYR A 50 2.03 -5.89 -6.70
CA TYR A 50 2.88 -6.75 -7.52
C TYR A 50 3.71 -5.88 -8.45
N HIS A 51 5.01 -5.86 -8.20
CA HIS A 51 5.98 -5.13 -9.02
C HIS A 51 6.52 -6.04 -10.12
N ILE A 52 6.10 -5.79 -11.36
CA ILE A 52 6.38 -6.63 -12.51
C ILE A 52 7.54 -6.04 -13.32
N THR A 53 8.66 -6.77 -13.33
CA THR A 53 9.89 -6.40 -14.04
C THR A 53 10.19 -7.32 -15.22
N SER A 54 9.70 -8.57 -15.19
CA SER A 54 9.82 -9.53 -16.30
C SER A 54 9.19 -8.99 -17.58
N LYS A 55 9.89 -9.16 -18.70
CA LYS A 55 9.42 -8.73 -20.03
C LYS A 55 8.22 -9.56 -20.48
N GLU A 56 8.25 -10.85 -20.21
CA GLU A 56 7.21 -11.83 -20.54
C GLU A 56 5.90 -11.44 -19.84
N LYS A 57 5.96 -11.23 -18.52
CA LYS A 57 4.79 -10.82 -17.73
C LYS A 57 4.26 -9.44 -18.08
N ARG A 58 5.13 -8.49 -18.44
CA ARG A 58 4.68 -7.19 -18.97
C ARG A 58 3.94 -7.34 -20.29
N SER A 59 4.38 -8.24 -21.18
CA SER A 59 3.70 -8.51 -22.46
C SER A 59 2.31 -9.09 -22.24
N GLU A 60 2.17 -10.09 -21.35
CA GLU A 60 0.87 -10.65 -20.97
C GLU A 60 -0.08 -9.57 -20.40
N LEU A 61 0.44 -8.71 -19.51
CA LEU A 61 -0.33 -7.62 -18.91
C LEU A 61 -0.70 -6.53 -19.91
N ALA A 62 0.18 -6.19 -20.85
CA ALA A 62 -0.13 -5.27 -21.93
C ALA A 62 -1.32 -5.76 -22.76
N ASN A 63 -1.35 -7.07 -23.09
CA ASN A 63 -2.49 -7.67 -23.78
C ASN A 63 -3.77 -7.60 -22.93
N ALA A 64 -3.71 -7.95 -21.65
CA ALA A 64 -4.84 -7.84 -20.72
C ALA A 64 -5.33 -6.39 -20.55
N CYS A 65 -4.44 -5.41 -20.74
CA CYS A 65 -4.75 -3.98 -20.75
C CYS A 65 -5.17 -3.47 -22.15
N PHE A 66 -5.66 -4.33 -23.04
CA PHE A 66 -6.08 -3.98 -24.40
C PHE A 66 -4.98 -3.32 -25.24
N ASN A 67 -3.73 -3.70 -25.01
CA ASN A 67 -2.55 -3.18 -25.70
C ASN A 67 -2.39 -1.64 -25.61
N GLN A 68 -2.92 -1.03 -24.55
CA GLN A 68 -2.75 0.40 -24.31
C GLN A 68 -1.25 0.78 -24.24
N ASN A 69 -0.89 1.89 -24.89
CA ASN A 69 0.51 2.35 -24.99
C ASN A 69 1.21 2.45 -23.63
N ALA A 70 0.50 2.85 -22.58
CA ALA A 70 1.06 2.96 -21.24
C ALA A 70 1.52 1.60 -20.70
N ALA A 71 0.72 0.54 -20.89
CA ALA A 71 1.09 -0.81 -20.46
C ALA A 71 2.15 -1.43 -21.39
N LYS A 72 2.02 -1.17 -22.70
CA LYS A 72 2.91 -1.72 -23.73
C LYS A 72 4.34 -1.18 -23.68
N THR A 73 4.51 0.10 -23.37
CA THR A 73 5.82 0.77 -23.41
C THR A 73 6.48 0.91 -22.05
N ALA A 74 5.75 0.67 -20.95
CA ALA A 74 6.31 0.78 -19.61
C ALA A 74 7.42 -0.25 -19.36
N GLN A 75 8.50 0.22 -18.73
CA GLN A 75 9.66 -0.62 -18.42
C GLN A 75 9.46 -1.50 -17.19
N GLN A 76 8.51 -1.14 -16.33
CA GLN A 76 8.06 -1.89 -15.17
C GLN A 76 6.57 -1.57 -14.95
N LEU A 77 5.79 -2.52 -14.43
CA LEU A 77 4.38 -2.33 -14.11
C LEU A 77 4.13 -2.60 -12.62
N VAL A 78 3.16 -1.91 -12.04
CA VAL A 78 2.67 -2.20 -10.69
C VAL A 78 1.21 -2.55 -10.78
N VAL A 79 0.85 -3.75 -10.33
CA VAL A 79 -0.55 -4.17 -10.17
C VAL A 79 -0.93 -3.99 -8.71
N VAL A 80 -1.97 -3.19 -8.46
CA VAL A 80 -2.53 -2.97 -7.12
C VAL A 80 -3.72 -3.90 -6.92
N VAL A 81 -3.68 -4.69 -5.85
CA VAL A 81 -4.74 -5.65 -5.52
C VAL A 81 -5.38 -5.29 -4.19
N ALA A 82 -6.71 -5.32 -4.14
CA ALA A 82 -7.46 -5.19 -2.90
C ALA A 82 -7.60 -6.57 -2.22
N ARG A 83 -6.97 -6.75 -1.05
CA ARG A 83 -6.98 -7.99 -0.26
C ARG A 83 -8.15 -8.04 0.70
N LYS A 84 -9.37 -7.96 0.15
CA LYS A 84 -10.61 -8.06 0.94
C LYS A 84 -10.64 -9.35 1.78
N ASP A 85 -10.15 -10.45 1.23
CA ASP A 85 -10.05 -11.74 1.92
C ASP A 85 -9.34 -11.67 3.29
N LEU A 86 -8.43 -10.72 3.49
CA LEU A 86 -7.63 -10.61 4.72
C LEU A 86 -8.27 -9.77 5.83
N TRP A 87 -9.41 -9.11 5.59
CA TRP A 87 -9.93 -8.11 6.53
C TRP A 87 -10.22 -8.68 7.93
N ARG A 88 -10.81 -9.89 8.01
CA ARG A 88 -11.11 -10.54 9.29
C ARG A 88 -9.85 -10.94 10.04
N GLN A 89 -8.88 -11.49 9.33
CA GLN A 89 -7.60 -11.90 9.92
C GLN A 89 -6.84 -10.70 10.48
N ARG A 90 -6.81 -9.59 9.74
CA ARG A 90 -6.10 -8.38 10.15
C ARG A 90 -6.82 -7.61 11.26
N SER A 91 -8.15 -7.62 11.26
CA SER A 91 -8.95 -7.11 12.40
C SER A 91 -8.59 -7.85 13.70
N LYS A 92 -8.55 -9.19 13.66
CA LYS A 92 -8.13 -10.02 14.80
C LYS A 92 -6.68 -9.76 15.22
N ALA A 93 -5.77 -9.57 14.26
CA ALA A 93 -4.38 -9.23 14.55
C ALA A 93 -4.25 -7.86 15.25
N ASN A 94 -5.01 -6.85 14.80
CA ASN A 94 -5.05 -5.53 15.43
C ASN A 94 -5.61 -5.60 16.85
N LEU A 95 -6.67 -6.38 17.07
CA LEU A 95 -7.20 -6.62 18.42
C LEU A 95 -6.16 -7.30 19.33
N LYS A 96 -5.46 -8.33 18.83
CA LYS A 96 -4.38 -9.01 19.55
C LYS A 96 -3.24 -8.04 19.91
N PHE A 97 -2.84 -7.19 18.97
CA PHE A 97 -1.82 -6.17 19.20
C PHE A 97 -2.25 -5.18 20.29
N LEU A 98 -3.47 -4.64 20.21
CA LEU A 98 -3.99 -3.72 21.23
C LEU A 98 -4.04 -4.36 22.61
N ASN A 99 -4.52 -5.60 22.71
CA ASN A 99 -4.54 -6.32 23.98
C ASN A 99 -3.13 -6.47 24.58
N LYS A 100 -2.12 -6.74 23.75
CA LYS A 100 -0.72 -6.78 24.17
C LYS A 100 -0.18 -5.40 24.61
N VAL A 101 -0.49 -4.33 23.86
CA VAL A 101 -0.07 -2.97 24.23
C VAL A 101 -0.62 -2.56 25.60
N TYR A 102 -1.85 -2.97 25.91
CA TYR A 102 -2.51 -2.69 27.18
C TYR A 102 -2.42 -3.83 28.22
N SER A 103 -1.45 -4.75 28.09
CA SER A 103 -1.22 -5.81 29.09
C SER A 103 -0.17 -5.43 30.15
N LYS A 104 0.12 -4.13 30.29
CA LYS A 104 1.07 -3.60 31.28
C LYS A 104 0.35 -3.23 32.59
N PRO A 105 1.02 -3.34 33.75
CA PRO A 105 0.47 -2.89 35.02
C PRO A 105 0.31 -1.36 35.05
N ASN A 106 -0.49 -0.85 36.00
CA ASN A 106 -0.64 0.57 36.30
C ASN A 106 -1.09 1.43 35.11
N LEU A 107 -2.07 0.94 34.34
CA LEU A 107 -2.69 1.75 33.29
C LEU A 107 -3.38 2.98 33.90
N THR A 108 -3.12 4.14 33.30
CA THR A 108 -3.84 5.37 33.61
C THR A 108 -5.32 5.26 33.20
N GLU A 109 -6.19 6.08 33.79
CA GLU A 109 -7.61 6.15 33.37
C GLU A 109 -7.77 6.43 31.88
N ARG A 110 -6.91 7.30 31.33
CA ARG A 110 -6.88 7.62 29.89
C ARG A 110 -6.57 6.39 29.06
N GLU A 111 -5.62 5.56 29.48
CA GLU A 111 -5.27 4.32 28.79
C GLU A 111 -6.37 3.27 28.90
N LEU A 112 -7.02 3.14 30.06
CA LEU A 112 -8.17 2.25 30.24
C LEU A 112 -9.34 2.63 29.30
N LYS A 113 -9.64 3.93 29.21
CA LYS A 113 -10.67 4.44 28.28
C LYS A 113 -10.31 4.17 26.82
N ARG A 114 -9.05 4.39 26.44
CA ARG A 114 -8.55 4.10 25.09
C ARG A 114 -8.55 2.60 24.76
N LYS A 115 -8.15 1.76 25.71
CA LYS A 115 -8.22 0.30 25.60
C LYS A 115 -9.66 -0.12 25.29
N LYS A 116 -10.62 0.27 26.14
CA LYS A 116 -12.04 -0.06 25.97
C LYS A 116 -12.57 0.40 24.61
N MET A 117 -12.29 1.64 24.21
CA MET A 117 -12.71 2.18 22.92
C MET A 117 -12.14 1.38 21.76
N ALA A 118 -10.83 1.14 21.75
CA ALA A 118 -10.15 0.46 20.65
C ALA A 118 -10.55 -1.02 20.57
N THR A 119 -10.60 -1.75 21.69
CA THR A 119 -11.01 -3.16 21.69
C THR A 119 -12.45 -3.33 21.25
N ASN A 120 -13.36 -2.44 21.68
CA ASN A 120 -14.77 -2.46 21.25
C ASN A 120 -14.95 -2.14 19.76
N TYR A 121 -14.07 -1.33 19.19
CA TYR A 121 -14.08 -1.04 17.76
C TYR A 121 -13.73 -2.30 16.95
N TYR A 122 -12.59 -2.94 17.26
CA TYR A 122 -12.13 -4.11 16.52
C TYR A 122 -12.93 -5.38 16.82
N SER A 123 -13.62 -5.49 17.96
CA SER A 123 -14.51 -6.64 18.23
C SER A 123 -15.81 -6.61 17.42
N LYS A 124 -16.19 -5.43 16.89
CA LYS A 124 -17.40 -5.24 16.08
C LYS A 124 -17.14 -5.27 14.57
N LEU A 125 -15.87 -5.23 14.16
CA LEU A 125 -15.43 -5.45 12.78
C LEU A 125 -15.46 -6.96 12.49
#